data_AF-A0A519M5E1-F1
#
_entry.id   AF-A0A519M5E1-F1
#
_cell.length_a   1.000
_cell.length_b   1.000
_cell.length_c   1.000
_cell.angle_alpha   90.00
_cell.angle_beta   90.00
_cell.angle_gamma   90.00
#
_symmetry.space_group_name_H-M   'P 1'
#
loop_
_entity.id
_entity.type
_entity.pdbx_description
1 polymer ?
#
loop_
_entity_poly.entity_id
_entity_poly.type
_entity_poly.pdbx_seq_one_letter_code
_entity_poly.pdbx_strand_id
1 'polypeptide(L)'
;MNTKQGCAAIPDARIDVWHCDADGYYSEYAEPGYLGQRDFTNQTFCRGIQRTDAHGQVTFESIYPGWYEGRITHVHFEVYVGKKKVLTSQLAFPDSINAAVYAQVPYNKHGSNTSVKRNAADMIFNETPTTLAQALFHVVPNAATGGYTGSYTIGVPV
;
A
#
# COMPACT_ATOMS: atom_id res chain seq x y z
N MET A 1 -10.65 8.27 10.52
CA MET A 1 -11.18 9.01 11.69
C MET A 1 -10.97 10.52 11.52
N ASN A 2 -11.88 11.33 12.05
CA ASN A 2 -11.81 12.80 11.98
C ASN A 2 -10.99 13.37 13.16
N THR A 3 -9.82 13.93 12.87
CA THR A 3 -8.92 14.47 13.90
C THR A 3 -9.38 15.80 14.51
N LYS A 4 -10.40 16.47 13.93
CA LYS A 4 -11.02 17.68 14.48
C LYS A 4 -12.28 17.41 15.30
N GLN A 5 -12.79 16.19 15.30
CA GLN A 5 -14.03 15.80 15.98
C GLN A 5 -13.80 14.60 16.90
N GLY A 6 -12.84 14.72 17.81
CA GLY A 6 -12.57 13.69 18.83
C GLY A 6 -12.27 12.30 18.24
N CYS A 7 -11.64 12.24 17.06
CA CYS A 7 -11.36 10.99 16.34
C CYS A 7 -12.62 10.18 15.96
N ALA A 8 -13.76 10.85 15.74
CA ALA A 8 -14.99 10.19 15.29
C ALA A 8 -14.80 9.41 13.97
N ALA A 9 -15.57 8.34 13.81
CA ALA A 9 -15.66 7.60 12.55
C ALA A 9 -16.17 8.52 11.43
N ILE A 10 -15.70 8.27 10.21
CA ILE A 10 -16.17 8.98 9.01
C ILE A 10 -16.85 7.95 8.12
N PRO A 11 -18.18 7.81 8.17
CA PRO A 11 -18.91 6.93 7.27
C PRO A 11 -18.98 7.51 5.86
N ASP A 12 -19.14 6.63 4.86
CA ASP A 12 -19.29 6.99 3.45
C ASP A 12 -18.11 7.82 2.86
N ALA A 13 -16.93 7.76 3.48
CA ALA A 13 -15.71 8.27 2.88
C ALA A 13 -15.28 7.31 1.77
N ARG A 14 -15.00 7.84 0.58
CA ARG A 14 -14.46 7.05 -0.52
C ARG A 14 -12.95 6.90 -0.34
N ILE A 15 -12.49 5.66 -0.40
CA ILE A 15 -11.08 5.28 -0.32
C ILE A 15 -10.70 4.63 -1.65
N ASP A 16 -9.72 5.24 -2.31
CA ASP A 16 -9.10 4.69 -3.52
C ASP A 16 -7.77 4.07 -3.12
N VAL A 17 -7.46 2.86 -3.58
CA VAL A 17 -6.18 2.19 -3.33
C VAL A 17 -5.59 1.68 -4.64
N TRP A 18 -4.27 1.75 -4.76
CA TRP A 18 -3.54 1.15 -5.86
C TRP A 18 -2.13 0.74 -5.46
N HIS A 19 -1.59 -0.28 -6.10
CA HIS A 19 -0.21 -0.73 -5.95
C HIS A 19 0.26 -1.50 -7.19
N CYS A 20 1.56 -1.77 -7.27
CA CYS A 20 2.12 -2.63 -8.31
C CYS A 20 1.78 -4.11 -8.09
N ASP A 21 1.86 -4.92 -9.13
CA ASP A 21 1.76 -6.37 -9.03
C ASP A 21 2.98 -7.00 -8.32
N ALA A 22 3.03 -8.33 -8.26
CA ALA A 22 4.12 -9.05 -7.60
C ALA A 22 5.50 -8.85 -8.27
N ASP A 23 5.52 -8.48 -9.56
CA ASP A 23 6.72 -8.27 -10.36
C ASP A 23 7.15 -6.78 -10.38
N GLY A 24 6.36 -5.89 -9.80
CA GLY A 24 6.66 -4.47 -9.68
C GLY A 24 6.04 -3.58 -10.75
N TYR A 25 5.09 -4.08 -11.55
CA TYR A 25 4.42 -3.31 -12.59
C TYR A 25 3.07 -2.76 -12.13
N TYR A 26 2.73 -1.56 -12.57
CA TYR A 26 1.42 -0.96 -12.40
C TYR A 26 0.54 -1.20 -13.64
N SER A 27 -0.73 -1.45 -13.35
CA SER A 27 -1.79 -1.33 -14.36
C SER A 27 -1.95 0.14 -14.79
N GLU A 28 -2.52 0.40 -15.96
CA GLU A 28 -2.70 1.72 -16.59
C GLU A 28 -1.41 2.38 -17.13
N TYR A 29 -0.25 1.72 -17.03
CA TYR A 29 1.02 2.24 -17.55
C TYR A 29 1.69 1.31 -18.55
N ALA A 30 2.52 1.91 -19.40
CA ALA A 30 3.54 1.21 -20.17
C ALA A 30 4.91 1.63 -19.61
N GLU A 31 5.61 0.69 -18.98
CA GLU A 31 6.82 1.00 -18.20
C GLU A 31 7.88 -0.11 -18.30
N PRO A 32 9.17 0.26 -18.15
CA PRO A 32 10.22 -0.72 -17.97
C PRO A 32 10.17 -1.31 -16.56
N GLY A 33 10.66 -2.53 -16.40
CA GLY A 33 10.80 -3.18 -15.10
C GLY A 33 11.69 -4.42 -15.20
N TYR A 34 11.66 -5.26 -14.17
CA TYR A 34 12.56 -6.40 -14.05
C TYR A 34 12.42 -7.42 -15.20
N LEU A 35 11.21 -7.58 -15.73
CA LEU A 35 10.91 -8.43 -16.89
C LEU A 35 11.00 -7.68 -18.24
N GLY A 36 11.63 -6.51 -18.25
CA GLY A 36 11.71 -5.62 -19.41
C GLY A 36 10.49 -4.70 -19.54
N GLN A 37 10.30 -4.12 -20.72
CA GLN A 37 9.16 -3.25 -21.01
C GLN A 37 7.85 -4.07 -20.99
N ARG A 38 6.85 -3.59 -20.24
CA ARG A 38 5.49 -4.10 -20.25
C ARG A 38 4.50 -2.99 -20.58
N ASP A 39 3.36 -3.38 -21.15
CA ASP A 39 2.25 -2.46 -21.46
C ASP A 39 0.97 -2.99 -20.83
N PHE A 40 0.54 -2.30 -19.78
CA PHE A 40 -0.69 -2.55 -19.04
C PHE A 40 -1.66 -1.37 -19.10
N THR A 41 -1.51 -0.48 -20.10
CA THR A 41 -2.31 0.75 -20.26
C THR A 41 -3.82 0.51 -20.29
N ASN A 42 -4.26 -0.66 -20.75
CA ASN A 42 -5.68 -1.05 -20.83
C ASN A 42 -6.12 -2.03 -19.72
N GLN A 43 -5.35 -2.14 -18.64
CA GLN A 43 -5.66 -3.00 -17.50
C GLN A 43 -5.83 -2.17 -16.24
N THR A 44 -6.53 -2.72 -15.24
CA THR A 44 -6.85 -2.05 -13.96
C THR A 44 -6.61 -2.95 -12.75
N PHE A 45 -5.77 -3.97 -12.87
CA PHE A 45 -5.42 -4.84 -11.74
C PHE A 45 -4.82 -4.05 -10.57
N CYS A 46 -4.92 -4.58 -9.35
CA CYS A 46 -4.38 -3.98 -8.12
C CYS A 46 -4.86 -2.53 -7.87
N ARG A 47 -6.07 -2.19 -8.34
CA ARG A 47 -6.76 -0.92 -8.09
C ARG A 47 -8.14 -1.20 -7.51
N GLY A 48 -8.53 -0.42 -6.51
CA GLY A 48 -9.82 -0.61 -5.83
C GLY A 48 -10.39 0.70 -5.31
N ILE A 49 -11.72 0.80 -5.34
CA ILE A 49 -12.47 1.90 -4.75
C ILE A 49 -13.52 1.29 -3.84
N GLN A 50 -13.55 1.72 -2.59
CA GLN A 50 -14.56 1.32 -1.62
C GLN A 50 -14.99 2.52 -0.78
N ARG A 51 -16.13 2.39 -0.10
CA ARG A 51 -16.62 3.39 0.85
C ARG A 51 -16.58 2.84 2.26
N THR A 52 -16.26 3.70 3.21
CA THR A 52 -16.25 3.33 4.62
C THR A 52 -17.66 3.06 5.14
N ASP A 53 -17.78 2.06 6.02
CA ASP A 53 -19.02 1.72 6.69
C ASP A 53 -19.41 2.71 7.82
N ALA A 54 -20.45 2.40 8.58
CA ALA A 54 -20.91 3.20 9.71
C ALA A 54 -19.84 3.39 10.81
N HIS A 55 -18.84 2.51 10.87
CA HIS A 55 -17.72 2.57 11.81
C HIS A 55 -16.47 3.22 11.19
N GLY A 56 -16.56 3.72 9.95
CA GLY A 56 -15.44 4.33 9.26
C GLY A 56 -14.41 3.32 8.74
N GLN A 57 -14.80 2.05 8.60
CA GLN A 57 -13.92 0.96 8.20
C GLN A 57 -14.14 0.58 6.73
N VAL A 58 -13.06 0.12 6.10
CA VAL A 58 -13.10 -0.44 4.75
C VAL A 58 -12.10 -1.59 4.68
N THR A 59 -12.39 -2.59 3.85
CA THR A 59 -11.49 -3.73 3.63
C THR A 59 -11.31 -3.94 2.14
N PHE A 60 -10.06 -4.20 1.76
CA PHE A 60 -9.67 -4.61 0.43
C PHE A 60 -8.96 -5.96 0.53
N GLU A 61 -9.27 -6.85 -0.40
CA GLU A 61 -8.53 -8.09 -0.60
C GLU A 61 -7.65 -7.92 -1.84
N SER A 62 -6.35 -8.16 -1.69
CA SER A 62 -5.38 -8.05 -2.78
C SER A 62 -4.19 -8.96 -2.52
N ILE A 63 -3.31 -9.06 -3.50
CA ILE A 63 -1.97 -9.64 -3.31
C ILE A 63 -1.10 -8.69 -2.48
N TYR A 64 0.03 -9.22 -1.98
CA TYR A 64 1.10 -8.37 -1.47
C TYR A 64 1.78 -7.66 -2.67
N PRO A 65 2.10 -6.36 -2.61
CA PRO A 65 2.78 -5.72 -3.74
C PRO A 65 4.23 -6.19 -3.87
N GLY A 66 4.73 -6.24 -5.10
CA GLY A 66 6.16 -6.38 -5.37
C GLY A 66 6.93 -5.09 -5.03
N TRP A 67 8.10 -4.95 -5.65
CA TRP A 67 8.89 -3.74 -5.63
C TRP A 67 9.35 -3.39 -7.04
N TYR A 68 9.70 -2.13 -7.26
CA TYR A 68 10.29 -1.64 -8.51
C TYR A 68 11.47 -0.74 -8.19
N GLU A 69 12.31 -0.48 -9.19
CA GLU A 69 13.57 0.22 -9.00
C GLU A 69 13.37 1.60 -8.34
N GLY A 70 14.14 1.86 -7.28
CA GLY A 70 14.16 3.13 -6.57
C GLY A 70 13.12 3.26 -5.46
N ARG A 71 12.26 2.26 -5.24
CA ARG A 71 11.21 2.32 -4.21
C ARG A 71 11.11 1.03 -3.37
N ILE A 72 10.73 1.16 -2.10
CA ILE A 72 10.36 0.04 -1.22
C ILE A 72 8.93 -0.43 -1.52
N THR A 73 8.53 -1.65 -1.13
CA THR A 73 7.14 -2.11 -1.30
C THR A 73 6.15 -1.24 -0.54
N HIS A 74 5.10 -0.80 -1.24
CA HIS A 74 4.10 0.12 -0.69
C HIS A 74 2.73 -0.04 -1.37
N VAL A 75 1.71 0.50 -0.70
CA VAL A 75 0.37 0.71 -1.25
C VAL A 75 0.05 2.19 -1.20
N HIS A 76 -0.45 2.73 -2.30
CA HIS A 76 -0.97 4.07 -2.34
C HIS A 76 -2.43 4.12 -1.95
N PHE A 77 -2.85 5.27 -1.43
CA PHE A 77 -4.26 5.53 -1.22
C PHE A 77 -4.63 7.01 -1.32
N GLU A 78 -5.90 7.25 -1.63
CA GLU A 78 -6.55 8.56 -1.53
C GLU A 78 -7.80 8.48 -0.68
N VAL A 79 -8.09 9.57 0.04
CA VAL A 79 -9.29 9.70 0.85
C VAL A 79 -10.12 10.85 0.34
N TYR A 80 -11.39 10.57 0.08
CA TYR A 80 -12.40 11.53 -0.33
C TYR A 80 -13.51 11.60 0.72
N VAL A 81 -13.82 12.81 1.18
CA VAL A 81 -14.99 13.07 2.03
C VAL A 81 -15.95 13.94 1.24
N GLY A 82 -17.14 13.40 0.94
CA GLY A 82 -18.01 13.95 -0.09
C GLY A 82 -17.32 13.95 -1.47
N LYS A 83 -17.24 15.12 -2.11
CA LYS A 83 -16.57 15.31 -3.42
C LYS A 83 -15.12 15.80 -3.30
N LYS A 84 -14.62 16.05 -2.09
CA LYS A 84 -13.29 16.64 -1.87
C LYS A 84 -12.27 15.54 -1.57
N LYS A 85 -11.16 15.52 -2.30
CA LYS A 85 -9.96 14.78 -1.90
C LYS A 85 -9.32 15.47 -0.70
N VAL A 86 -9.23 14.78 0.42
CA VAL A 86 -8.72 15.33 1.69
C VAL A 86 -7.32 14.81 2.04
N LEU A 87 -6.91 13.69 1.44
CA LEU A 87 -5.59 13.10 1.63
C LEU A 87 -5.18 12.28 0.40
N THR A 88 -3.92 12.38 0.01
CA THR A 88 -3.21 11.43 -0.86
C THR A 88 -1.96 11.01 -0.10
N SER A 89 -1.73 9.72 0.04
CA SER A 89 -0.56 9.21 0.75
C SER A 89 -0.25 7.78 0.32
N GLN A 90 0.68 7.14 1.03
CA GLN A 90 1.13 5.78 0.80
C GLN A 90 1.59 5.16 2.10
N LEU A 91 1.48 3.83 2.18
CA LEU A 91 1.90 3.03 3.32
C LEU A 91 2.91 1.98 2.87
N ALA A 92 4.00 1.86 3.62
CA ALA A 92 4.94 0.76 3.46
C ALA A 92 4.63 -0.37 4.45
N PHE A 93 5.41 -1.44 4.38
CA PHE A 93 5.29 -2.60 5.25
C PHE A 93 6.55 -2.74 6.10
N PRO A 94 6.48 -3.41 7.28
CA PRO A 94 7.68 -3.67 8.06
C PRO A 94 8.73 -4.44 7.25
N ASP A 95 10.01 -4.05 7.35
CA ASP A 95 11.11 -4.64 6.57
C ASP A 95 11.21 -6.17 6.74
N SER A 96 10.90 -6.69 7.93
CA SER A 96 10.88 -8.13 8.20
C SER A 96 9.79 -8.88 7.44
N ILE A 97 8.65 -8.25 7.20
CA ILE A 97 7.56 -8.83 6.40
C ILE A 97 7.95 -8.81 4.92
N ASN A 98 8.51 -7.71 4.43
CA ASN A 98 9.04 -7.63 3.06
C ASN A 98 10.03 -8.78 2.80
N ALA A 99 11.01 -8.96 3.69
CA ALA A 99 12.01 -10.02 3.57
C ALA A 99 11.39 -11.43 3.56
N ALA A 100 10.35 -11.68 4.37
CA ALA A 100 9.65 -12.95 4.40
C ALA A 100 8.87 -13.21 3.11
N VAL A 101 8.17 -12.21 2.58
CA VAL A 101 7.38 -12.33 1.35
C VAL A 101 8.28 -12.52 0.13
N TYR A 102 9.38 -11.76 0.02
CA TYR A 102 10.32 -11.90 -1.09
C TYR A 102 10.99 -13.28 -1.17
N ALA A 103 11.01 -14.04 -0.07
CA ALA A 103 11.55 -15.40 -0.06
C ALA A 103 10.56 -16.46 -0.58
N GLN A 104 9.28 -16.09 -0.81
CA GLN A 104 8.22 -17.02 -1.20
C GLN A 104 7.82 -16.87 -2.68
N VAL A 105 7.23 -17.91 -3.25
CA VAL A 105 6.65 -17.86 -4.60
C VAL A 105 5.40 -16.96 -4.58
N PRO A 106 5.17 -16.10 -5.59
CA PRO A 106 6.00 -15.89 -6.78
C PRO A 106 7.16 -14.90 -6.62
N TYR A 107 7.19 -14.12 -5.53
CA TYR A 107 8.12 -12.99 -5.34
C TYR A 107 9.59 -13.38 -5.38
N ASN A 108 9.94 -14.61 -4.99
CA ASN A 108 11.31 -15.10 -5.01
C ASN A 108 11.96 -15.14 -6.40
N LYS A 109 11.17 -15.03 -7.48
CA LYS A 109 11.68 -14.88 -8.85
C LYS A 109 12.26 -13.49 -9.11
N HIS A 110 11.62 -12.44 -8.58
CA HIS A 110 12.15 -11.07 -8.61
C HIS A 110 13.21 -10.88 -7.50
N GLY A 111 13.01 -11.55 -6.36
CA GLY A 111 13.95 -11.60 -5.25
C GLY A 111 13.89 -10.38 -4.35
N SER A 112 14.87 -10.29 -3.43
CA SER A 112 14.98 -9.16 -2.52
C SER A 112 15.26 -7.86 -3.27
N ASN A 113 14.67 -6.75 -2.79
CA ASN A 113 14.88 -5.43 -3.39
C ASN A 113 16.35 -4.99 -3.31
N THR A 114 17.00 -4.93 -4.48
CA THR A 114 18.42 -4.55 -4.62
C THR A 114 18.61 -3.04 -4.73
N SER A 115 17.57 -2.30 -5.14
CA SER A 115 17.60 -0.85 -5.32
C SER A 115 17.39 -0.09 -4.01
N VAL A 116 16.47 -0.56 -3.15
CA VAL A 116 16.15 0.03 -1.85
C VAL A 116 16.03 -1.07 -0.81
N LYS A 117 17.04 -1.19 0.06
CA LYS A 117 17.19 -2.34 0.98
C LYS A 117 16.26 -2.32 2.20
N ARG A 118 15.73 -1.16 2.57
CA ARG A 118 14.90 -0.96 3.76
C ARG A 118 14.07 0.31 3.63
N ASN A 119 12.96 0.40 4.36
CA ASN A 119 12.08 1.57 4.35
C ASN A 119 12.82 2.90 4.54
N ALA A 120 13.74 2.98 5.50
CA ALA A 120 14.50 4.20 5.79
C ALA A 120 15.45 4.66 4.67
N ALA A 121 15.64 3.86 3.61
CA ALA A 121 16.42 4.22 2.43
C ALA A 121 15.54 4.66 1.25
N ASP A 122 14.22 4.52 1.33
CA ASP A 122 13.28 4.97 0.30
C ASP A 122 13.14 6.49 0.35
N MET A 123 13.16 7.15 -0.81
CA MET A 123 13.10 8.61 -0.90
C MET A 123 11.83 9.26 -0.31
N ILE A 124 10.75 8.49 -0.09
CA ILE A 124 9.51 8.97 0.52
C ILE A 124 9.40 8.56 2.00
N PHE A 125 10.03 7.46 2.40
CA PHE A 125 9.96 6.91 3.76
C PHE A 125 11.26 7.12 4.57
N ASN A 126 12.20 7.93 4.08
CA ASN A 126 13.50 8.24 4.71
C ASN A 126 13.42 9.24 5.88
N GLU A 127 12.27 9.29 6.54
CA GLU A 127 12.00 10.16 7.67
C GLU A 127 12.59 9.61 8.98
N THR A 128 12.43 10.36 10.07
CA THR A 128 12.80 9.86 11.41
C THR A 128 12.10 8.54 11.73
N PRO A 129 12.70 7.65 12.56
CA PRO A 129 12.07 6.38 12.92
C PRO A 129 10.64 6.51 13.45
N THR A 130 10.35 7.58 14.21
CA THR A 130 9.01 7.87 14.74
C THR A 130 8.01 8.18 13.63
N THR A 131 8.39 9.03 12.67
CA THR A 131 7.54 9.37 11.52
C THR A 131 7.35 8.16 10.61
N LEU A 132 8.43 7.41 10.34
CA LEU A 132 8.38 6.20 9.55
C LEU A 132 7.41 5.18 10.14
N ALA A 133 7.44 4.95 11.45
CA ALA A 133 6.53 4.03 12.12
C ALA A 133 5.04 4.38 11.90
N GLN A 134 4.72 5.67 11.68
CA GLN A 134 3.37 6.14 11.37
C GLN A 134 2.97 5.94 9.91
N ALA A 135 3.88 5.49 9.03
CA ALA A 135 3.63 5.21 7.62
C ALA A 135 3.71 3.71 7.29
N LEU A 136 3.75 2.84 8.31
CA LEU A 136 3.76 1.39 8.13
C LEU A 136 2.40 0.77 8.44
N PHE A 137 2.02 -0.22 7.65
CA PHE A 137 0.96 -1.13 8.07
C PHE A 137 1.34 -1.87 9.35
N HIS A 138 0.36 -2.05 10.24
CA HIS A 138 0.43 -3.14 11.22
C HIS A 138 -0.01 -4.43 10.53
N VAL A 139 0.89 -5.41 10.43
CA VAL A 139 0.71 -6.62 9.62
C VAL A 139 0.81 -7.86 10.50
N VAL A 140 -0.17 -8.75 10.37
CA VAL A 140 -0.20 -10.05 11.05
C VAL A 140 -0.44 -11.18 10.05
N PRO A 141 0.19 -12.35 10.21
CA PRO A 141 -0.14 -13.52 9.38
C PRO A 141 -1.61 -13.90 9.52
N ASN A 142 -2.23 -14.30 8.42
CA ASN A 142 -3.60 -14.78 8.36
C ASN A 142 -3.61 -16.25 7.94
N ALA A 143 -3.69 -17.15 8.92
CA ALA A 143 -3.66 -18.59 8.68
C ALA A 143 -4.87 -19.10 7.87
N ALA A 144 -6.00 -18.40 7.90
CA ALA A 144 -7.19 -18.81 7.16
C ALA A 144 -7.03 -18.61 5.64
N THR A 145 -6.30 -17.57 5.24
CA THR A 145 -6.03 -17.28 3.81
C THR A 145 -4.64 -17.73 3.36
N GLY A 146 -3.75 -18.07 4.29
CA GLY A 146 -2.33 -18.32 4.01
C GLY A 146 -1.53 -17.03 3.71
N GLY A 147 -2.15 -15.86 3.85
CA GLY A 147 -1.55 -14.55 3.58
C GLY A 147 -1.37 -13.69 4.84
N TYR A 148 -1.66 -12.41 4.72
CA TYR A 148 -1.54 -11.44 5.81
C TYR A 148 -2.81 -10.59 5.94
N THR A 149 -3.07 -10.12 7.14
CA THR A 149 -3.99 -9.00 7.39
C THR A 149 -3.16 -7.76 7.71
N GLY A 150 -3.28 -6.74 6.85
CA GLY A 150 -2.71 -5.41 7.08
C GLY A 150 -3.78 -4.45 7.60
N SER A 151 -3.46 -3.69 8.63
CA SER A 151 -4.35 -2.69 9.22
C SER A 151 -3.63 -1.36 9.40
N TYR A 152 -4.34 -0.26 9.16
CA TYR A 152 -3.84 1.09 9.37
C TYR A 152 -5.01 2.04 9.67
N THR A 153 -4.82 2.96 10.61
CA THR A 153 -5.82 3.97 10.97
C THR A 153 -5.48 5.31 10.34
N ILE A 154 -6.30 5.77 9.41
CA ILE A 154 -6.10 7.06 8.74
C ILE A 154 -6.79 8.17 9.53
N GLY A 155 -6.02 9.16 9.99
CA GLY A 155 -6.52 10.41 10.56
C GLY A 155 -6.61 11.50 9.49
N VAL A 156 -7.79 12.11 9.29
CA VAL A 156 -7.97 13.26 8.39
C VAL A 156 -8.61 14.45 9.12
N PRO A 157 -8.16 15.70 8.87
CA PRO A 157 -8.61 16.89 9.59
C PRO A 157 -9.83 17.55 8.91
N VAL A 158 -10.95 16.83 8.88
CA VAL A 158 -12.18 17.24 8.17
C VAL A 158 -13.24 17.88 9.05
#